data_AF-A0A6N9UU58-F1
#
_entry.id   AF-A0A6N9UU58-F1
#
_cell.length_a   1.000
_cell.length_b   1.000
_cell.length_c   1.000
_cell.angle_alpha   90.00
_cell.angle_beta   90.00
_cell.angle_gamma   90.00
#
_symmetry.space_group_name_H-M   'P 1'
#
loop_
_entity.id
_entity.type
_entity.pdbx_description
1 polymer ?
#
loop_
_entity_poly.entity_id
_entity_poly.type
_entity_poly.pdbx_seq_one_letter_code
_entity_poly.pdbx_strand_id
1 'polypeptide(L)'
;MAALETVTLVLGEDSPLPESAADVEDLVCLLRGHIAQLGASTAPDVPALLRAQQLCSESIPMGYVASRVHLVRLAEATQELTAYVEHGGPGPNSKERERRWPRPTVNVLRGTVFALALACLVFAASVPRT
;
A
#
# COMPACT_ATOMS: atom_id res chain seq x y z
N MET A 1 16.09 1.65 7.64
CA MET A 1 16.16 2.12 6.24
C MET A 1 15.65 1.06 5.25
N ALA A 2 16.13 -0.20 5.29
CA ALA A 2 15.69 -1.24 4.34
C ALA A 2 14.16 -1.55 4.32
N ALA A 3 13.47 -1.46 5.46
CA ALA A 3 12.02 -1.68 5.53
C ALA A 3 11.21 -0.60 4.79
N LEU A 4 11.71 0.64 4.79
CA LEU A 4 11.05 1.74 4.07
C LEU A 4 11.23 1.57 2.56
N GLU A 5 12.40 1.11 2.11
CA GLU A 5 12.69 0.84 0.70
C GLU A 5 11.75 -0.25 0.14
N THR A 6 11.54 -1.34 0.89
CA THR A 6 10.57 -2.38 0.51
C THR A 6 9.13 -1.87 0.53
N VAL A 7 8.76 -1.03 1.49
CA VAL A 7 7.45 -0.35 1.48
C VAL A 7 7.31 0.57 0.27
N THR A 8 8.36 1.31 -0.13
CA THR A 8 8.31 2.16 -1.33
C THR A 8 8.27 1.35 -2.62
N LEU A 9 8.77 0.12 -2.64
CA LEU A 9 8.57 -0.79 -3.77
C LEU A 9 7.11 -1.27 -3.88
N VAL A 10 6.37 -1.34 -2.78
CA VAL A 10 4.97 -1.78 -2.80
C VAL A 10 4.00 -0.61 -2.98
N LEU A 11 4.28 0.53 -2.34
CA LEU A 11 3.40 1.70 -2.30
C LEU A 11 3.85 2.83 -3.26
N GLY A 12 5.03 2.73 -3.86
CA GLY A 12 5.56 3.74 -4.76
C GLY A 12 4.76 3.81 -6.06
N GLU A 13 4.39 5.02 -6.46
CA GLU A 13 3.55 5.27 -7.65
C GLU A 13 4.24 4.85 -8.95
N ASP A 14 5.58 4.89 -8.97
CA ASP A 14 6.42 4.48 -10.11
C ASP A 14 6.98 3.06 -9.97
N SER A 15 6.59 2.31 -8.93
CA SER A 15 7.18 1.00 -8.68
C SER A 15 6.58 -0.07 -9.61
N PRO A 16 7.42 -0.95 -10.21
CA PRO A 16 6.92 -2.02 -11.06
C PRO A 16 5.99 -2.92 -10.26
N LEU A 17 4.81 -3.19 -10.82
CA LEU A 17 3.87 -4.10 -10.21
C LEU A 17 4.48 -5.51 -10.17
N PRO A 18 4.26 -6.28 -9.08
CA PRO A 18 4.70 -7.67 -9.04
C PRO A 18 4.07 -8.44 -10.19
N GLU A 19 4.89 -9.14 -10.97
CA GLU A 19 4.49 -9.81 -12.21
C GLU A 19 3.76 -11.13 -11.92
N SER A 20 4.08 -11.75 -10.77
CA SER A 20 3.54 -13.04 -10.36
C SER A 20 2.96 -13.05 -8.95
N ALA A 21 2.17 -14.08 -8.64
CA ALA A 21 1.70 -14.32 -7.28
C ALA A 21 2.84 -14.73 -6.33
N ALA A 22 3.88 -15.39 -6.84
CA ALA A 22 5.07 -15.74 -6.07
C ALA A 22 5.83 -14.48 -5.63
N ASP A 23 5.95 -13.48 -6.50
CA ASP A 23 6.60 -12.20 -6.16
C ASP A 23 5.85 -11.48 -5.03
N VAL A 24 4.51 -11.58 -5.03
CA VAL A 24 3.67 -11.04 -3.96
C VAL A 24 3.91 -11.78 -2.65
N GLU A 25 4.02 -13.10 -2.68
CA GLU A 25 4.31 -13.93 -1.49
C GLU A 25 5.71 -13.62 -0.92
N ASP A 26 6.71 -13.45 -1.77
CA ASP A 26 8.07 -13.07 -1.38
C ASP A 26 8.10 -11.69 -0.72
N LEU A 27 7.41 -10.71 -1.30
CA LEU A 27 7.29 -9.37 -0.71
C LEU A 27 6.51 -9.39 0.61
N VAL A 28 5.47 -10.22 0.72
CA VAL A 28 4.75 -10.41 2.00
C VAL A 28 5.70 -11.01 3.05
N CYS A 29 6.47 -12.04 2.70
CA CYS A 29 7.44 -12.66 3.60
C CYS A 29 8.51 -11.64 4.06
N LEU A 30 9.02 -10.82 3.15
CA LEU A 30 9.98 -9.76 3.46
C LEU A 30 9.40 -8.73 4.43
N LEU A 31 8.18 -8.23 4.16
CA LEU A 31 7.51 -7.27 5.04
C LEU A 31 7.22 -7.87 6.43
N ARG A 32 6.81 -9.13 6.51
CA ARG A 32 6.64 -9.85 7.79
C ARG A 32 7.95 -9.92 8.57
N GLY A 33 9.06 -10.20 7.88
CA GLY A 33 10.40 -10.18 8.48
C GLY A 33 10.77 -8.80 9.03
N HIS A 34 10.46 -7.73 8.29
CA HIS A 34 10.68 -6.37 8.75
C HIS A 34 9.79 -5.98 9.94
N ILE A 35 8.52 -6.39 9.96
CA ILE A 35 7.63 -6.18 11.10
C ILE A 35 8.15 -6.91 12.33
N ALA A 36 8.66 -8.13 12.20
CA ALA A 36 9.27 -8.85 13.32
C ALA A 36 10.51 -8.13 13.87
N GLN A 37 11.35 -7.59 12.98
CA GLN A 37 12.53 -6.81 13.36
C GLN A 37 12.17 -5.49 14.04
N LEU A 38 11.16 -4.76 13.52
CA LEU A 38 10.63 -3.54 14.13
C LEU A 38 9.93 -3.84 15.46
N GLY A 39 9.22 -4.97 15.56
CA GLY A 39 8.56 -5.42 16.77
C GLY A 39 9.53 -5.71 17.92
N ALA A 40 10.73 -6.22 17.62
CA ALA A 40 11.75 -6.46 18.63
C ALA A 40 12.27 -5.17 19.31
N SER A 41 12.17 -4.02 18.64
CA SER A 41 12.58 -2.71 19.17
C SER A 41 11.42 -1.81 19.58
N THR A 42 10.17 -2.29 19.47
CA THR A 42 8.95 -1.54 19.76
C THR A 42 8.24 -2.10 20.99
N ALA A 43 7.60 -1.23 21.79
CA ALA A 43 6.79 -1.69 22.91
C ALA A 43 5.61 -2.58 22.43
N PRO A 44 5.27 -3.65 23.16
CA PRO A 44 4.29 -4.66 22.72
C PRO A 44 2.86 -4.11 22.60
N ASP A 45 2.53 -3.03 23.32
CA ASP A 45 1.17 -2.50 23.42
C ASP A 45 0.86 -1.42 22.36
N VAL A 46 1.78 -1.22 21.41
CA VAL A 46 1.64 -0.18 20.38
C VAL A 46 0.56 -0.61 19.37
N PRO A 47 -0.48 0.21 19.14
CA PRO A 47 -1.58 -0.15 18.24
C PRO A 47 -1.13 -0.45 16.80
N ALA A 48 -0.13 0.29 16.30
CA ALA A 48 0.46 0.07 14.98
C ALA A 48 1.16 -1.30 14.89
N LEU A 49 1.85 -1.72 15.96
CA LEU A 49 2.49 -3.03 16.04
C LEU A 49 1.45 -4.15 16.09
N LEU A 50 0.40 -4.01 16.91
CA LEU A 50 -0.69 -4.98 16.99
C LEU A 50 -1.39 -5.16 15.64
N ARG A 51 -1.67 -4.07 14.94
CA ARG A 51 -2.27 -4.10 13.59
C ARG A 51 -1.36 -4.80 12.58
N ALA A 52 -0.07 -4.48 12.58
CA ALA A 52 0.91 -5.13 11.71
C ALA A 52 1.03 -6.64 12.01
N GLN A 53 1.11 -7.02 13.28
CA GLN A 53 1.16 -8.43 13.71
C GLN A 53 -0.11 -9.21 13.37
N GLN A 54 -1.28 -8.58 13.47
CA GLN A 54 -2.54 -9.18 13.06
C GLN A 54 -2.52 -9.53 11.56
N LEU A 55 -2.11 -8.57 10.71
CA LEU A 55 -1.96 -8.78 9.27
C LEU A 55 -0.87 -9.83 8.93
N CYS A 56 0.20 -9.90 9.72
CA CYS A 56 1.20 -10.98 9.60
C CYS A 56 0.64 -12.36 9.94
N SER A 57 -0.35 -12.43 10.84
CA SER A 57 -0.95 -13.68 11.30
C SER A 57 -2.05 -14.20 10.36
N GLU A 58 -2.61 -13.32 9.53
CA GLU A 58 -3.55 -13.70 8.47
C GLU A 58 -2.86 -14.55 7.40
N SER A 59 -3.58 -15.51 6.80
CA SER A 59 -3.09 -16.22 5.63
C SER A 59 -3.11 -15.31 4.40
N ILE A 60 -2.19 -15.54 3.46
CA ILE A 60 -2.19 -14.79 2.20
C ILE A 60 -3.46 -15.19 1.42
N PRO A 61 -4.32 -14.22 1.04
CA PRO A 61 -5.53 -14.52 0.30
C PRO A 61 -5.19 -15.16 -1.05
N MET A 62 -6.00 -16.14 -1.45
CA MET A 62 -5.79 -16.84 -2.71
C MET A 62 -6.20 -15.95 -3.89
N GLY A 63 -5.35 -15.91 -4.92
CA GLY A 63 -5.58 -15.15 -6.14
C GLY A 63 -4.89 -13.79 -6.16
N TYR A 64 -4.23 -13.49 -7.28
CA TYR A 64 -3.32 -12.37 -7.48
C TYR A 64 -3.84 -11.02 -6.96
N VAL A 65 -5.08 -10.65 -7.28
CA VAL A 65 -5.66 -9.37 -6.85
C VAL A 65 -5.81 -9.29 -5.32
N ALA A 66 -6.28 -10.36 -4.70
CA ALA A 66 -6.50 -10.40 -3.26
C ALA A 66 -5.16 -10.43 -2.50
N SER A 67 -4.18 -11.20 -2.99
CA SER A 67 -2.82 -11.23 -2.45
C SER A 67 -2.16 -9.86 -2.52
N ARG A 68 -2.34 -9.11 -3.62
CA ARG A 68 -1.82 -7.74 -3.76
C ARG A 68 -2.46 -6.74 -2.80
N VAL A 69 -3.78 -6.82 -2.62
CA VAL A 69 -4.47 -5.96 -1.63
C VAL A 69 -3.94 -6.25 -0.22
N HIS A 70 -3.71 -7.53 0.10
CA HIS A 70 -3.09 -7.90 1.39
C HIS A 70 -1.67 -7.36 1.51
N LEU A 71 -0.84 -7.46 0.46
CA LEU A 71 0.51 -6.90 0.43
C LEU A 71 0.52 -5.38 0.66
N VAL A 72 -0.38 -4.63 0.01
CA VAL A 72 -0.51 -3.18 0.20
C VAL A 72 -0.90 -2.85 1.65
N ARG A 73 -1.88 -3.54 2.22
CA ARG A 73 -2.28 -3.34 3.63
C ARG A 73 -1.14 -3.63 4.61
N LEU A 74 -0.33 -4.65 4.32
CA LEU A 74 0.84 -5.01 5.11
C LEU A 74 1.93 -3.93 5.02
N ALA A 75 2.17 -3.39 3.82
CA ALA A 75 3.11 -2.29 3.61
C ALA A 75 2.67 -1.00 4.32
N GLU A 76 1.38 -0.65 4.25
CA GLU A 76 0.81 0.49 5.00
C GLU A 76 1.01 0.33 6.50
N ALA A 77 0.73 -0.85 7.07
CA ALA A 77 0.93 -1.11 8.49
C ALA A 77 2.42 -1.06 8.89
N THR A 78 3.31 -1.53 8.02
CA THR A 78 4.78 -1.44 8.23
C THR A 78 5.25 0.01 8.22
N GLN A 79 4.68 0.85 7.34
CA GLN A 79 4.97 2.27 7.28
C GLN A 79 4.50 3.02 8.54
N GLU A 80 3.28 2.73 9.00
CA GLU A 80 2.74 3.28 10.26
C GLU A 80 3.62 2.92 11.46
N LEU A 81 4.07 1.65 11.52
CA LEU A 81 4.98 1.17 12.56
C LEU A 81 6.36 1.84 12.49
N THR A 82 6.93 1.96 11.29
CA THR A 82 8.23 2.61 11.08
C THR A 82 8.17 4.08 11.50
N ALA A 83 7.10 4.80 11.11
CA ALA A 83 6.89 6.18 11.52
C ALA A 83 6.78 6.32 13.04
N TYR A 84 6.14 5.37 13.73
CA TYR A 84 6.06 5.33 15.19
C TYR A 84 7.43 5.14 15.84
N VAL A 85 8.25 4.22 15.32
CA VAL A 85 9.61 3.96 15.82
C VAL A 85 10.53 5.17 15.60
N GLU A 86 10.46 5.80 14.42
CA GLU A 86 11.29 6.96 14.09
C GLU A 86 10.93 8.22 14.90
N HIS A 87 9.66 8.36 15.30
CA HIS A 87 9.19 9.54 16.04
C HIS A 87 9.13 9.33 17.57
N GLY A 88 9.50 8.15 18.07
CA GLY A 88 9.76 7.92 19.51
C GLY A 88 8.54 7.92 20.43
N GLY A 89 7.34 7.63 19.93
CA GLY A 89 6.11 7.53 20.76
C GLY A 89 5.00 8.49 20.36
N PRO A 90 3.85 8.45 21.06
CA PRO A 90 2.59 9.03 20.60
C PRO A 90 2.66 10.56 20.68
N GLY A 91 3.09 11.19 19.58
CA GLY A 91 2.80 12.61 19.38
C GLY A 91 1.29 12.83 19.47
N PRO A 92 0.81 13.85 20.19
CA PRO A 92 -0.61 14.12 20.29
C PRO A 92 -1.15 14.33 18.88
N ASN A 93 -2.31 13.75 18.61
CA ASN A 93 -3.10 13.88 17.37
C ASN A 93 -2.91 12.77 16.32
N SER A 94 -3.16 11.52 16.71
CA SER A 94 -3.54 10.44 15.80
C SER A 94 -4.84 10.69 15.01
N LYS A 95 -5.50 11.86 15.18
CA LYS A 95 -6.64 12.28 14.36
C LYS A 95 -6.33 13.39 13.36
N GLU A 96 -5.16 14.04 13.44
CA GLU A 96 -4.85 15.21 12.60
C GLU A 96 -3.83 14.88 11.51
N ARG A 97 -3.06 13.79 11.66
CA ARG A 97 -2.09 13.32 10.65
C ARG A 97 -2.66 12.44 9.54
N GLU A 98 -3.94 12.06 9.59
CA GLU A 98 -4.62 11.42 8.44
C GLU A 98 -4.76 12.36 7.23
N ARG A 99 -4.43 13.65 7.38
CA ARG A 99 -4.56 14.68 6.34
C ARG A 99 -3.29 15.00 5.55
N ARG A 100 -2.14 14.38 5.83
CA ARG A 100 -0.86 14.85 5.25
C ARG A 100 0.04 13.79 4.62
N TRP A 101 -0.53 12.65 4.23
CA TRP A 101 0.07 11.78 3.23
C TRP A 101 -1.00 11.58 2.16
N PRO A 102 -0.78 12.03 0.91
CA PRO A 102 -1.76 11.79 -0.14
C PRO A 102 -1.92 10.28 -0.23
N ARG A 103 -3.13 9.77 0.09
CA ARG A 103 -3.55 8.49 -0.46
C ARG A 103 -3.41 8.64 -1.97
N PRO A 104 -2.52 7.92 -2.66
CA PRO A 104 -2.38 8.09 -4.10
C PRO A 104 -3.72 7.66 -4.69
N THR A 105 -4.41 8.64 -5.25
CA THR A 105 -5.77 8.55 -5.76
C THR A 105 -5.80 7.67 -7.00
N VAL A 106 -5.77 6.35 -6.81
CA VAL A 106 -5.94 5.34 -7.86
C VAL A 106 -7.24 5.59 -8.67
N ASN A 107 -8.22 6.25 -8.06
CA ASN A 107 -9.48 6.63 -8.69
C ASN A 107 -9.39 7.83 -9.65
N VAL A 108 -8.35 8.68 -9.56
CA VAL A 108 -8.20 9.84 -10.46
C VAL A 108 -7.68 9.39 -11.82
N LEU A 109 -6.67 8.52 -11.86
CA LEU A 109 -6.11 8.02 -13.12
C LEU A 109 -7.13 7.16 -13.90
N ARG A 110 -7.90 6.34 -13.19
CA ARG A 110 -9.02 5.60 -13.80
C ARG A 110 -10.12 6.53 -14.32
N GLY A 111 -10.41 7.60 -13.60
CA GLY A 111 -11.38 8.61 -14.02
C GLY A 111 -10.95 9.37 -15.28
N THR A 112 -9.68 9.77 -15.37
CA THR A 112 -9.15 10.47 -16.56
C THR A 112 -9.08 9.57 -17.78
N VAL A 113 -8.61 8.33 -17.64
CA VAL A 113 -8.59 7.36 -18.77
C VAL A 113 -10.00 7.05 -19.26
N PHE A 114 -10.96 6.90 -18.34
CA PHE A 114 -12.35 6.65 -18.70
C PHE A 114 -12.98 7.86 -19.43
N ALA A 115 -12.78 9.07 -18.91
CA ALA A 115 -13.28 10.30 -19.55
C ALA A 115 -12.66 10.52 -20.94
N LEU A 116 -11.37 10.24 -21.10
CA LEU A 116 -10.67 10.36 -22.38
C LEU A 116 -11.19 9.33 -23.41
N ALA A 117 -11.38 8.07 -23.00
CA ALA A 117 -11.97 7.04 -23.87
C ALA A 117 -13.40 7.41 -24.31
N LEU A 118 -14.19 7.97 -23.39
CA LEU A 118 -15.57 8.38 -23.66
C LEU A 118 -15.60 9.60 -24.62
N ALA A 119 -14.69 10.56 -24.46
CA ALA A 119 -14.53 11.67 -25.40
C ALA A 119 -14.12 11.19 -26.80
N CYS A 120 -13.17 10.24 -26.89
CA CYS A 120 -12.78 9.62 -28.16
C CYS A 120 -13.96 8.88 -28.82
N LEU A 121 -14.77 8.16 -28.04
CA LEU A 121 -15.95 7.45 -28.54
C LEU A 121 -16.99 8.43 -29.12
N VAL A 122 -17.29 9.52 -28.40
CA VAL A 122 -18.23 10.55 -28.85
C VAL A 122 -17.71 11.26 -30.09
N PHE A 123 -16.42 11.58 -30.14
CA PHE A 123 -15.81 12.18 -31.31
C PHE A 123 -15.89 11.25 -32.52
N ALA A 124 -15.54 9.97 -32.37
CA ALA A 124 -15.66 8.96 -33.43
C ALA A 124 -17.11 8.74 -33.90
N ALA A 125 -18.09 8.85 -33.00
CA ALA A 125 -19.51 8.78 -33.34
C ALA A 125 -20.06 10.06 -33.98
N SER A 126 -19.36 11.20 -33.82
CA SER A 126 -19.75 12.51 -34.36
C SER A 126 -19.15 12.81 -35.73
N VAL A 127 -18.18 12.02 -36.21
CA VAL A 127 -17.68 12.13 -37.58
C VAL A 127 -18.69 11.47 -38.53
N PRO A 128 -19.25 12.20 -39.52
CA PRO A 128 -20.04 11.57 -40.56
C PRO A 128 -19.11 10.66 -41.35
N ARG A 129 -19.44 9.36 -41.44
CA ARG A 129 -18.77 8.45 -42.37
C ARG A 129 -19.21 8.84 -43.79
N THR A 130 -18.51 9.79 -44.39
CA THR A 130 -18.55 10.07 -45.84
C THR A 130 -17.59 9.15 -46.56
#